data_AF-O31640-F1
#
_entry.id   AF-O31640-F1
#
_cell.length_a   1.000
_cell.length_b   1.000
_cell.length_c   1.000
_cell.angle_alpha   90.00
_cell.angle_beta   90.00
_cell.angle_gamma   90.00
#
_symmetry.space_group_name_H-M   'P 1'
#
loop_
_entity.id
_entity.type
_entity.pdbx_description
1 polymer ?
#
loop_
_entity_poly.entity_id
_entity_poly.type
_entity_poly.pdbx_seq_one_letter_code
_entity_poly.pdbx_strand_id
1 'polypeptide(L)'
;MAEKHIQAYKDYVKGMKYKDLAEKYGVSVNTIKSWKQRHGWERKKGAPIEKSVHTKKGGQPGNKNALGNNGGAPQKNQNAVTHGFFSKFLPEETLEIMEEIQERSPADMIWDQIQIQYAAILRAQKIMFVSDKEEMIKELKKKRSLISEVSEIEDGLVISFSTWFRYRLYSETNT
;
A
#
# COMPACT_ATOMS: atom_id res chain seq x y z
N MET A 1 62.32 -20.49 6.31
CA MET A 1 61.64 -19.77 7.41
C MET A 1 60.15 -19.97 7.23
N ALA A 2 59.41 -20.46 8.23
CA ALA A 2 57.95 -20.48 8.12
C ALA A 2 57.44 -19.03 8.04
N GLU A 3 56.53 -18.75 7.10
CA GLU A 3 55.97 -17.42 6.98
C GLU A 3 55.20 -17.05 8.26
N LYS A 4 55.50 -15.88 8.83
CA LYS A 4 54.89 -15.40 10.09
C LYS A 4 53.36 -15.52 10.09
N HIS A 5 52.74 -15.34 8.93
CA HIS A 5 51.30 -15.44 8.76
C HIS A 5 50.76 -16.85 9.05
N ILE A 6 51.46 -17.93 8.70
CA ILE A 6 51.01 -19.32 8.92
C ILE A 6 50.93 -19.62 10.43
N GLN A 7 51.92 -19.16 11.19
CA GLN A 7 51.94 -19.36 12.63
C GLN A 7 50.90 -18.47 13.34
N ALA A 8 50.76 -17.23 12.88
CA ALA A 8 49.71 -16.33 13.35
C ALA A 8 48.29 -16.87 13.07
N TYR A 9 48.07 -17.59 11.97
CA TYR A 9 46.80 -18.26 11.69
C TYR A 9 46.47 -19.33 12.74
N LYS A 10 47.43 -20.17 13.12
CA LYS A 10 47.22 -21.21 14.14
C LYS A 10 46.78 -20.62 15.47
N ASP A 11 47.43 -19.53 15.88
CA ASP A 11 47.07 -18.80 17.09
C ASP A 11 45.73 -18.06 16.96
N TYR A 12 45.44 -17.51 15.78
CA TYR A 12 44.16 -16.91 15.46
C TYR A 12 43.01 -17.94 15.58
N VAL A 13 43.19 -19.16 15.08
CA VAL A 13 42.18 -20.23 15.18
C VAL A 13 41.93 -20.64 16.63
N LYS A 14 42.97 -20.60 17.49
CA LYS A 14 42.84 -20.82 18.95
C LYS A 14 42.10 -19.71 19.69
N GLY A 15 41.78 -18.59 19.03
CA GLY A 15 40.99 -17.51 19.60
C GLY A 15 41.77 -16.26 20.04
N MET A 16 43.11 -16.22 19.91
CA MET A 16 43.93 -15.05 20.29
C MET A 16 43.43 -13.77 19.63
N LYS A 17 43.36 -12.65 20.37
CA LYS A 17 42.89 -11.39 19.77
C LYS A 17 43.95 -10.85 18.81
N TYR A 18 43.52 -10.01 17.86
CA TYR A 18 44.44 -9.40 16.90
C TYR A 18 45.54 -8.56 17.55
N LYS A 19 45.28 -7.96 18.71
CA LYS A 19 46.26 -7.19 19.48
C LYS A 19 47.39 -8.10 19.97
N ASP A 20 47.05 -9.22 20.60
CA ASP A 20 48.01 -10.20 21.12
C ASP A 20 48.84 -10.83 20.00
N LEU A 21 48.23 -11.11 18.84
CA LEU A 21 48.94 -11.60 17.65
C LEU A 21 49.93 -10.57 17.11
N ALA A 22 49.54 -9.30 17.04
CA ALA A 22 50.39 -8.22 16.56
C ALA A 22 51.65 -8.08 17.43
N GLU A 23 51.48 -8.09 18.75
CA GLU A 23 52.56 -8.03 19.73
C GLU A 23 53.49 -9.26 19.62
N LYS A 24 52.92 -10.47 19.57
CA LYS A 24 53.68 -11.73 19.48
C LYS A 24 54.58 -11.83 18.25
N TYR A 25 54.12 -11.36 17.09
CA TYR A 25 54.85 -11.50 15.82
C TYR A 25 55.62 -10.23 15.39
N GLY A 26 55.55 -9.16 16.21
CA GLY A 26 56.19 -7.88 15.94
C GLY A 26 55.66 -7.21 14.67
N VAL A 27 54.34 -7.27 14.45
CA VAL A 27 53.67 -6.69 13.28
C VAL A 27 52.53 -5.78 13.73
N SER A 28 52.12 -4.84 12.87
CA SER A 28 50.96 -4.01 13.19
C SER A 28 49.67 -4.82 13.22
N VAL A 29 48.68 -4.38 14.00
CA VAL A 29 47.32 -4.98 13.99
C VAL A 29 46.71 -4.96 12.59
N ASN A 30 47.03 -3.96 11.77
CA ASN A 30 46.58 -3.85 10.38
C ASN A 30 47.17 -4.96 9.50
N THR A 31 48.43 -5.36 9.76
CA THR A 31 49.07 -6.49 9.09
C THR A 31 48.32 -7.80 9.39
N ILE A 32 47.96 -8.04 10.65
CA ILE A 32 47.15 -9.22 11.05
C ILE A 32 45.78 -9.21 10.35
N LYS A 33 45.09 -8.06 10.33
CA LYS A 33 43.81 -7.91 9.61
C LYS A 33 43.95 -8.19 8.11
N SER A 34 45.01 -7.70 7.50
CA SER A 34 45.31 -7.93 6.08
C SER A 34 45.59 -9.40 5.79
N TRP A 35 46.31 -10.11 6.67
CA TRP A 35 46.51 -11.56 6.52
C TRP A 35 45.22 -12.34 6.62
N LYS A 36 44.34 -12.00 7.58
CA LYS A 36 43.00 -12.60 7.67
C LYS A 36 42.24 -12.46 6.35
N GLN A 37 42.26 -11.27 5.73
CA GLN A 37 41.55 -11.03 4.47
C GLN A 37 42.22 -11.75 3.29
N ARG A 38 43.55 -11.66 3.17
CA ARG A 38 44.31 -12.22 2.04
C ARG A 38 44.32 -13.75 2.03
N HIS A 39 44.43 -14.37 3.19
CA HIS A 39 44.52 -15.83 3.33
C HIS A 39 43.21 -16.46 3.83
N GLY A 40 42.10 -15.71 3.84
CA GLY A 40 40.77 -16.23 4.19
C GLY A 40 40.72 -16.85 5.59
N TRP A 41 41.31 -16.23 6.61
CA TRP A 41 41.31 -16.82 7.95
C TRP A 41 39.92 -16.79 8.57
N GLU A 42 39.39 -17.98 8.81
CA GLU A 42 38.12 -18.17 9.49
C GLU A 42 38.33 -18.83 10.85
N ARG A 43 37.46 -18.46 11.79
CA ARG A 43 37.27 -19.22 13.02
C ARG A 43 35.98 -19.99 12.83
N LYS A 44 35.97 -21.26 13.20
CA LYS A 44 34.69 -21.91 13.50
C LYS A 44 34.06 -21.04 14.58
N LYS A 45 32.92 -20.41 14.27
CA LYS A 45 32.16 -19.62 15.24
C LYS A 45 31.66 -20.59 16.30
N GLY A 46 32.49 -20.84 17.29
CA GLY A 46 32.17 -21.62 18.48
C GLY A 46 31.35 -20.79 19.46
N ALA A 47 30.49 -19.88 18.98
CA ALA A 47 29.39 -19.47 19.84
C ALA A 47 28.60 -20.76 20.04
N PRO A 48 28.56 -21.31 21.26
CA PRO A 48 27.78 -22.50 21.50
C PRO A 48 26.36 -22.16 21.03
N ILE A 49 25.73 -23.06 20.28
CA ILE A 49 24.27 -23.02 20.09
C ILE A 49 23.60 -23.43 21.41
N GLU A 50 24.19 -23.05 22.55
CA GLU A 50 23.63 -23.26 23.85
C GLU A 50 22.62 -22.15 24.05
N LYS A 51 21.37 -22.52 23.72
CA LYS A 51 20.11 -22.08 24.30
C LYS A 51 20.13 -20.59 24.66
N SER A 52 19.59 -19.78 23.77
CA SER A 52 19.40 -18.36 24.04
C SER A 52 18.81 -18.15 25.44
N VAL A 53 19.49 -17.38 26.28
CA VAL A 53 19.02 -16.95 27.59
C VAL A 53 17.84 -15.97 27.51
N HIS A 54 17.17 -15.88 26.37
CA HIS A 54 15.93 -15.13 26.25
C HIS A 54 14.89 -15.79 27.17
N THR A 55 14.70 -15.18 28.33
CA THR A 55 13.49 -15.36 29.14
C THR A 55 12.31 -15.15 28.23
N LYS A 56 11.39 -16.12 28.17
CA LYS A 56 10.11 -15.98 27.47
C LYS A 56 9.52 -14.63 27.90
N LYS A 57 9.27 -13.74 26.93
CA LYS A 57 8.68 -12.42 27.18
C LYS A 57 7.22 -12.62 27.62
N GLY A 58 7.02 -12.90 28.90
CA GLY A 58 5.72 -12.83 29.55
C GLY A 58 5.48 -11.42 30.09
N GLY A 59 4.24 -11.16 30.51
CA GLY A 59 3.97 -10.00 31.36
C GLY A 59 4.81 -10.04 32.64
N GLN A 60 4.88 -8.89 33.33
CA GLN A 60 5.50 -8.80 34.65
C GLN A 60 4.96 -9.91 35.59
N PRO A 61 5.80 -10.51 36.45
CA PRO A 61 5.35 -11.51 37.42
C PRO A 61 4.18 -10.96 38.25
N GLY A 62 3.05 -11.69 38.28
CA GLY A 62 1.86 -11.28 39.02
C GLY A 62 0.94 -10.26 38.31
N ASN A 63 1.17 -9.93 37.03
CA ASN A 63 0.28 -9.05 36.26
C ASN A 63 -1.13 -9.65 36.12
N LYS A 64 -2.14 -8.92 36.62
CA LYS A 64 -3.58 -9.26 36.53
C LYS A 64 -4.35 -8.42 35.50
N ASN A 65 -3.70 -7.55 34.73
CA ASN A 65 -4.38 -6.64 33.78
C ASN A 65 -5.14 -7.40 32.68
N ALA A 66 -4.71 -8.61 32.35
CA ALA A 66 -5.40 -9.49 31.39
C ALA A 66 -6.40 -10.44 32.06
N LEU A 67 -6.50 -10.44 33.40
CA LEU A 67 -7.40 -11.34 34.12
C LEU A 67 -8.86 -10.95 33.80
N GLY A 68 -9.62 -11.89 33.21
CA GLY A 68 -11.01 -11.67 32.82
C GLY A 68 -11.23 -11.14 31.39
N ASN A 69 -10.15 -10.79 30.68
CA ASN A 69 -10.20 -10.53 29.25
C ASN A 69 -9.78 -11.80 28.49
N ASN A 70 -10.45 -12.15 27.40
CA ASN A 70 -10.15 -13.34 26.58
C ASN A 70 -8.80 -13.26 25.82
N GLY A 71 -7.91 -12.33 26.21
CA GLY A 71 -6.76 -11.94 25.41
C GLY A 71 -7.18 -11.18 24.14
N GLY A 72 -6.28 -10.31 23.66
CA GLY A 72 -6.50 -9.52 22.46
C GLY A 72 -7.05 -8.12 22.71
N ALA A 73 -6.96 -7.29 21.68
CA ALA A 73 -7.46 -5.93 21.69
C ALA A 73 -9.00 -5.92 21.76
N PRO A 74 -9.64 -4.89 22.38
CA PRO A 74 -11.08 -4.70 22.29
C PRO A 74 -11.55 -4.76 20.84
N GLN A 75 -12.71 -5.39 20.59
CA GLN A 75 -13.34 -5.31 19.27
C GLN A 75 -13.57 -3.82 18.95
N LYS A 76 -13.15 -3.37 17.76
CA LYS A 76 -13.11 -1.97 17.30
C LYS A 76 -11.98 -1.09 17.88
N ASN A 77 -10.94 -1.66 18.49
CA ASN A 77 -9.77 -0.88 18.88
C ASN A 77 -8.97 -0.40 17.66
N GLN A 78 -9.19 0.86 17.25
CA GLN A 78 -8.48 1.52 16.15
C GLN A 78 -7.11 2.10 16.56
N ASN A 79 -6.59 1.82 17.77
CA ASN A 79 -5.32 2.39 18.24
C ASN A 79 -4.12 2.03 17.37
N ALA A 80 -4.20 0.94 16.60
CA ALA A 80 -3.15 0.49 15.69
C ALA A 80 -3.30 0.99 14.24
N VAL A 81 -4.40 1.67 13.90
CA VAL A 81 -4.59 2.22 12.55
C VAL A 81 -3.58 3.36 12.38
N THR A 82 -2.66 3.20 11.42
CA THR A 82 -1.72 4.25 11.00
C THR A 82 -2.52 5.40 10.39
N HIS A 83 -2.85 6.38 11.21
CA HIS A 83 -3.67 7.53 10.82
C HIS A 83 -2.88 8.40 9.83
N GLY A 84 -3.15 8.21 8.54
CA GLY A 84 -2.71 9.15 7.50
C GLY A 84 -3.21 10.56 7.78
N PHE A 85 -2.60 11.56 7.14
CA PHE A 85 -2.92 12.99 7.33
C PHE A 85 -4.43 13.29 7.26
N PHE A 86 -5.17 12.58 6.41
CA PHE A 86 -6.60 12.78 6.20
C PHE A 86 -7.52 12.02 7.16
N SER A 87 -7.01 11.12 8.00
CA SER A 87 -7.81 10.28 8.91
C SER A 87 -8.63 11.09 9.94
N LYS A 88 -8.21 12.33 10.22
CA LYS A 88 -8.95 13.24 11.12
C LYS A 88 -10.15 13.93 10.46
N PHE A 89 -10.19 13.95 9.13
CA PHE A 89 -11.13 14.77 8.35
C PHE A 89 -12.06 13.92 7.50
N LEU A 90 -11.64 12.72 7.12
CA LEU A 90 -12.37 11.84 6.21
C LEU A 90 -12.82 10.56 6.94
N PRO A 91 -14.02 10.04 6.63
CA PRO A 91 -14.45 8.71 7.04
C PRO A 91 -13.52 7.62 6.49
N GLU A 92 -13.46 6.47 7.17
CA GLU A 92 -12.64 5.32 6.77
C GLU A 92 -12.95 4.85 5.34
N GLU A 93 -14.23 4.78 4.96
CA GLU A 93 -14.67 4.39 3.62
C GLU A 93 -14.10 5.32 2.53
N THR A 94 -14.04 6.62 2.81
CA THR A 94 -13.48 7.60 1.87
C THR A 94 -11.96 7.50 1.78
N LEU A 95 -11.29 7.12 2.88
CA LEU A 95 -9.84 6.87 2.88
C LEU A 95 -9.49 5.64 2.05
N GLU A 96 -10.23 4.55 2.21
CA GLU A 96 -10.04 3.33 1.41
C GLU A 96 -10.17 3.62 -0.09
N ILE A 97 -11.23 4.35 -0.48
CA ILE A 97 -11.41 4.80 -1.87
C ILE A 97 -10.23 5.67 -2.33
N MET A 98 -9.75 6.58 -1.49
CA MET A 98 -8.65 7.47 -1.86
C MET A 98 -7.31 6.74 -2.00
N GLU A 99 -7.04 5.76 -1.14
CA GLU A 99 -5.88 4.88 -1.24
C GLU A 99 -5.93 4.05 -2.54
N GLU A 100 -7.09 3.47 -2.87
CA GLU A 100 -7.29 2.76 -4.14
C GLU A 100 -7.08 3.66 -5.38
N ILE A 101 -7.51 4.93 -5.30
CA ILE A 101 -7.30 5.91 -6.38
C ILE A 101 -5.80 6.25 -6.51
N GLN A 102 -5.06 6.36 -5.41
CA GLN A 102 -3.63 6.70 -5.43
C GLN A 102 -2.75 5.61 -6.06
N GLU A 103 -3.17 4.36 -6.03
CA GLU A 103 -2.46 3.25 -6.68
C GLU A 103 -2.64 3.21 -8.20
N ARG A 104 -3.67 3.89 -8.74
CA ARG A 104 -3.98 3.90 -10.17
C ARG A 104 -3.20 4.97 -10.92
N SER A 105 -2.88 4.69 -12.19
CA SER A 105 -2.25 5.71 -13.03
C SER A 105 -3.28 6.75 -13.49
N PRO A 106 -2.89 8.03 -13.68
CA PRO A 106 -3.79 9.05 -14.23
C PRO A 106 -4.37 8.68 -15.60
N ALA A 107 -3.64 7.90 -16.40
CA ALA A 107 -4.13 7.44 -17.70
C ALA A 107 -5.28 6.45 -17.58
N ASP A 108 -5.18 5.50 -16.63
CA ASP A 108 -6.24 4.51 -16.37
C ASP A 108 -7.50 5.20 -15.84
N MET A 109 -7.37 6.22 -14.98
CA MET A 109 -8.51 6.98 -14.46
C MET A 109 -9.28 7.70 -15.57
N ILE A 110 -8.58 8.33 -16.51
CA ILE A 110 -9.21 8.99 -17.67
C ILE A 110 -9.91 7.95 -18.56
N TRP A 111 -9.29 6.78 -18.75
CA TRP A 111 -9.90 5.69 -19.51
C TRP A 111 -11.18 5.16 -18.85
N ASP A 112 -11.16 4.91 -17.54
CA ASP A 112 -12.34 4.49 -16.77
C ASP A 112 -13.48 5.51 -16.91
N GLN A 113 -13.18 6.81 -16.82
CA GLN A 113 -14.15 7.88 -17.04
C GLN A 113 -14.72 7.86 -18.47
N ILE A 114 -13.88 7.66 -19.49
CA ILE A 114 -14.33 7.54 -20.89
C ILE A 114 -15.28 6.35 -21.05
N GLN A 115 -14.96 5.20 -20.45
CA GLN A 115 -15.80 4.00 -20.53
C GLN A 115 -17.15 4.20 -19.86
N ILE A 116 -17.18 4.82 -18.66
CA ILE A 116 -18.42 5.14 -17.95
C ILE A 116 -19.30 6.07 -18.79
N GLN A 117 -18.73 7.11 -19.38
CA GLN A 117 -19.47 8.05 -20.24
C GLN A 117 -19.99 7.38 -21.50
N TYR A 118 -19.17 6.57 -22.18
CA TYR A 118 -19.58 5.83 -23.36
C TYR A 118 -20.74 4.86 -23.06
N ALA A 119 -20.67 4.15 -21.93
CA ALA A 119 -21.75 3.28 -21.46
C ALA A 119 -23.04 4.06 -21.16
N ALA A 120 -22.94 5.23 -20.52
CA ALA A 120 -24.07 6.10 -20.25
C ALA A 120 -24.75 6.57 -21.55
N ILE A 121 -23.95 6.93 -22.57
CA ILE A 121 -24.45 7.32 -23.90
C ILE A 121 -25.20 6.16 -24.55
N LEU A 122 -24.62 4.97 -24.61
CA LEU A 122 -25.27 3.79 -25.20
C LEU A 122 -26.58 3.44 -24.48
N ARG A 123 -26.58 3.50 -23.15
CA ARG A 123 -27.79 3.28 -22.34
C ARG A 123 -28.86 4.33 -22.66
N ALA A 124 -28.48 5.61 -22.75
CA ALA A 124 -29.39 6.69 -23.07
C ALA A 124 -29.96 6.55 -24.49
N GLN A 125 -29.15 6.18 -25.48
CA GLN A 125 -29.60 5.93 -26.85
C GLN A 125 -30.59 4.76 -26.92
N LYS A 126 -30.32 3.66 -26.18
CA LYS A 126 -31.24 2.51 -26.10
C LYS A 126 -32.60 2.87 -25.50
N ILE A 127 -32.63 3.74 -24.48
CA ILE A 127 -33.87 4.24 -23.89
C ILE A 127 -34.56 5.23 -24.83
N MET A 128 -33.80 6.03 -25.57
CA MET A 128 -34.32 7.06 -26.47
C MET A 128 -34.89 6.50 -27.78
N PHE A 129 -34.46 5.32 -28.22
CA PHE A 129 -35.06 4.62 -29.36
C PHE A 129 -36.46 4.11 -28.98
N VAL A 130 -37.37 5.06 -28.81
CA VAL A 130 -38.78 4.85 -28.52
C VAL A 130 -39.48 4.66 -29.86
N SER A 131 -40.00 3.45 -30.09
CA SER A 131 -40.60 3.03 -31.36
C SER A 131 -41.84 3.84 -31.76
N ASP A 132 -42.51 4.48 -30.79
CA ASP A 132 -43.73 5.25 -31.01
C ASP A 132 -43.67 6.67 -30.42
N LYS A 133 -44.05 7.66 -31.23
CA LYS A 133 -44.11 9.09 -30.88
C LYS A 133 -44.88 9.40 -29.58
N GLU A 134 -45.87 8.58 -29.23
CA GLU A 134 -46.75 8.76 -28.07
C GLU A 134 -46.04 8.41 -26.75
N GLU A 135 -45.10 7.46 -26.74
CA GLU A 135 -44.37 7.06 -25.53
C GLU A 135 -43.38 8.14 -25.08
N MET A 136 -42.73 8.81 -26.03
CA MET A 136 -41.72 9.84 -25.74
C MET A 136 -42.32 11.00 -24.91
N ILE A 137 -43.58 11.36 -25.14
CA ILE A 137 -44.24 12.48 -24.46
C ILE A 137 -44.58 12.15 -23.00
N LYS A 138 -44.96 10.90 -22.68
CA LYS A 138 -45.26 10.47 -21.31
C LYS A 138 -44.03 10.54 -20.41
N GLU A 139 -42.89 10.10 -20.93
CA GLU A 139 -41.59 10.16 -20.23
C GLU A 139 -41.19 11.60 -19.90
N LEU A 140 -41.38 12.55 -20.83
CA LEU A 140 -41.01 13.95 -20.60
C LEU A 140 -41.83 14.61 -19.50
N LYS A 141 -43.14 14.32 -19.42
CA LYS A 141 -43.99 14.86 -18.34
C LYS A 141 -43.59 14.31 -16.97
N LYS A 142 -43.23 13.03 -16.88
CA LYS A 142 -42.75 12.40 -15.64
C LYS A 142 -41.35 12.88 -15.26
N LYS A 143 -40.44 13.04 -16.22
CA LYS A 143 -39.10 13.58 -15.98
C LYS A 143 -39.14 15.03 -15.54
N ARG A 144 -40.05 15.86 -16.04
CA ARG A 144 -40.21 17.23 -15.54
C ARG A 144 -40.58 17.29 -14.05
N SER A 145 -41.34 16.32 -13.54
CA SER A 145 -41.61 16.25 -12.09
C SER A 145 -40.38 15.76 -11.31
N LEU A 146 -39.69 14.72 -11.78
CA LEU A 146 -38.50 14.19 -11.10
C LEU A 146 -37.27 15.10 -11.16
N ILE A 147 -37.04 15.80 -12.28
CA ILE A 147 -35.93 16.76 -12.41
C ILE A 147 -36.10 17.91 -11.42
N SER A 148 -37.34 18.33 -11.10
CA SER A 148 -37.54 19.32 -10.04
C SER A 148 -37.10 18.82 -8.66
N GLU A 149 -37.06 17.51 -8.46
CA GLU A 149 -36.65 16.87 -7.19
C GLU A 149 -35.15 16.56 -7.16
N VAL A 150 -34.54 16.23 -8.31
CA VAL A 150 -33.12 15.83 -8.39
C VAL A 150 -32.18 16.99 -8.78
N SER A 151 -32.70 18.11 -9.28
CA SER A 151 -31.90 19.27 -9.71
C SER A 151 -31.05 19.92 -8.61
N GLU A 152 -31.17 19.51 -7.35
CA GLU A 152 -30.33 20.00 -6.27
C GLU A 152 -29.00 19.25 -6.11
N ILE A 153 -28.75 18.09 -6.77
CA ILE A 153 -27.56 17.30 -6.42
C ILE A 153 -26.50 17.06 -7.52
N GLU A 154 -26.75 16.67 -8.79
CA GLU A 154 -25.56 16.35 -9.65
C GLU A 154 -25.70 16.34 -11.20
N ASP A 155 -26.78 16.84 -11.81
CA ASP A 155 -27.09 16.49 -13.21
C ASP A 155 -26.70 17.49 -14.33
N GLY A 156 -25.79 18.43 -14.08
CA GLY A 156 -25.45 19.46 -15.08
C GLY A 156 -24.85 18.92 -16.40
N LEU A 157 -23.97 17.91 -16.31
CA LEU A 157 -23.24 17.38 -17.47
C LEU A 157 -24.09 16.40 -18.29
N VAL A 158 -24.83 15.50 -17.63
CA VAL A 158 -25.65 14.49 -18.33
C VAL A 158 -26.85 15.15 -19.02
N ILE A 159 -27.50 16.12 -18.37
CA ILE A 159 -28.63 16.85 -18.97
C ILE A 159 -28.16 17.69 -20.15
N SER A 160 -27.06 18.44 -20.01
CA SER A 160 -26.53 19.29 -21.08
C SER A 160 -26.15 18.46 -22.31
N PHE A 161 -25.48 17.32 -22.13
CA PHE A 161 -25.13 16.42 -23.22
C PHE A 161 -26.38 15.86 -23.91
N SER A 162 -27.36 15.34 -23.16
CA SER A 162 -28.59 14.80 -23.76
C SER A 162 -29.37 15.87 -24.54
N THR A 163 -29.33 17.12 -24.09
CA THR A 163 -30.02 18.24 -24.71
C THR A 163 -29.29 18.68 -25.97
N TRP A 164 -27.97 18.84 -25.91
CA TRP A 164 -27.14 19.16 -27.07
C TRP A 164 -27.22 18.08 -28.16
N PHE A 165 -27.18 16.80 -27.78
CA PHE A 165 -27.28 15.69 -28.71
C PHE A 165 -28.66 15.65 -29.42
N ARG A 166 -29.74 15.95 -28.70
CA ARG A 166 -31.08 16.13 -29.31
C ARG A 166 -31.12 17.29 -30.30
N TYR A 167 -30.55 18.44 -29.94
CA TYR A 167 -30.45 19.59 -30.85
C TYR A 167 -29.64 19.25 -32.11
N ARG A 168 -28.55 18.50 -31.96
CA ARG A 168 -27.71 18.09 -33.08
C ARG A 168 -28.49 17.19 -34.06
N LEU A 169 -29.16 16.16 -33.57
CA LEU A 169 -29.95 15.26 -34.41
C LEU A 169 -31.09 16.01 -35.13
N TYR A 170 -31.77 16.94 -34.44
CA TYR A 170 -32.83 17.74 -35.06
C TYR A 170 -32.31 18.67 -36.17
N SER A 171 -31.08 19.17 -36.04
CA SER A 171 -30.43 20.02 -37.06
C SER A 171 -30.02 19.25 -38.32
N GLU A 172 -29.75 17.95 -38.20
CA GLU A 172 -29.33 17.11 -39.34
C GLU A 172 -30.52 16.51 -40.09
N THR A 173 -31.67 16.32 -39.44
CA THR A 173 -32.87 15.76 -40.10
C THR A 173 -33.75 16.81 -40.77
N ASN A 174 -33.53 18.11 -40.52
CA ASN A 174 -34.30 19.22 -41.12
C ASN A 174 -33.51 20.05 -42.15
N THR A 175 -32.41 19.51 -42.69
CA THR A 175 -31.68 20.06 -43.85
C THR A 175 -31.64 19.02 -44.96
#